data_AF-A0A7C8DML4-F1
#
_entry.id   AF-A0A7C8DML4-F1
#
_cell.length_a   1.000
_cell.length_b   1.000
_cell.length_c   1.000
_cell.angle_alpha   90.00
_cell.angle_beta   90.00
_cell.angle_gamma   90.00
#
_symmetry.space_group_name_H-M   'P 1'
#
loop_
_entity.id
_entity.type
_entity.pdbx_description
1 polymer ?
#
loop_
_entity_poly.entity_id
_entity_poly.type
_entity_poly.pdbx_seq_one_letter_code
_entity_poly.pdbx_strand_id
1 'polypeptide(L)'
;MIKVSRKTNETDINVELNLYGTGQASIDTGVPFLDHMLDQIARHGLMDLNIKCDGDTHIDDHHSVEDIGITIGQAFTQAVGDKKGFTRYGHAYVPLDEALSRVVLDLSGRPGLELNVSFTRAMIGTFDVDLIGEFFQGFVNHALITLHIDNLRGVNAHHQAETIFKAFGRALRMAVTLDERQAGVIPSTKGSL
;
A
#
# COMPACT_ATOMS: atom_id res chain seq x y z
N MET A 1 -10.34 -3.56 14.05
CA MET A 1 -9.08 -4.21 13.64
C MET A 1 -9.43 -5.45 12.84
N ILE A 2 -8.98 -5.51 11.59
CA ILE A 2 -9.17 -6.65 10.69
C ILE A 2 -7.97 -7.57 10.80
N LYS A 3 -8.18 -8.88 10.74
CA LYS A 3 -7.12 -9.89 10.73
C LYS A 3 -7.29 -10.79 9.51
N VAL A 4 -6.23 -10.97 8.75
CA VAL A 4 -6.19 -11.87 7.59
C VAL A 4 -4.94 -12.73 7.68
N SER A 5 -5.10 -14.02 7.45
CA SER A 5 -4.01 -14.97 7.35
C SER A 5 -4.06 -15.62 5.97
N ARG A 6 -2.89 -15.83 5.35
CA ARG A 6 -2.75 -16.48 4.05
C ARG A 6 -1.57 -17.44 4.11
N LYS A 7 -1.76 -18.67 3.66
CA LYS A 7 -0.73 -19.71 3.65
C LYS A 7 -0.69 -20.45 2.33
N THR A 8 0.51 -20.58 1.76
CA THR A 8 0.83 -21.41 0.60
C THR A 8 1.96 -22.38 0.97
N ASN A 9 2.56 -23.04 -0.02
CA ASN A 9 3.79 -23.79 0.18
C ASN A 9 5.04 -22.89 0.19
N GLU A 10 4.91 -21.62 -0.22
CA GLU A 10 5.99 -20.64 -0.35
C GLU A 10 5.98 -19.66 0.83
N THR A 11 4.80 -19.26 1.31
CA THR A 11 4.64 -18.24 2.36
C THR A 11 3.58 -18.58 3.42
N ASP A 12 3.77 -18.08 4.65
CA ASP A 12 2.80 -18.08 5.75
C ASP A 12 2.72 -16.65 6.34
N ILE A 13 1.61 -15.96 6.09
CA ILE A 13 1.47 -14.53 6.33
C ILE A 13 0.29 -14.26 7.24
N ASN A 14 0.52 -13.37 8.21
CA ASN A 14 -0.50 -12.83 9.09
C ASN A 14 -0.46 -11.30 9.06
N VAL A 15 -1.59 -10.67 8.76
CA VAL A 15 -1.75 -9.22 8.75
C VAL A 15 -2.88 -8.83 9.70
N GLU A 16 -2.60 -7.90 10.61
CA GLU A 16 -3.61 -7.15 11.36
C GLU A 16 -3.58 -5.68 10.95
N LEU A 17 -4.74 -5.14 10.61
CA LEU A 17 -4.89 -3.78 10.10
C LEU A 17 -5.95 -3.02 10.89
N ASN A 18 -5.57 -1.84 11.38
CA ASN A 18 -6.49 -0.82 11.88
C ASN A 18 -6.46 0.41 10.98
N LEU A 19 -7.53 0.62 10.22
CA LEU A 19 -7.63 1.72 9.26
C LEU A 19 -7.64 3.11 9.92
N TYR A 20 -8.17 3.20 11.14
CA TYR A 20 -8.22 4.42 11.94
C TYR A 20 -7.30 4.29 13.14
N GLY A 21 -6.02 4.18 12.84
CA GLY A 21 -4.97 3.96 13.81
C GLY A 21 -4.28 5.25 14.26
N THR A 22 -3.10 5.04 14.82
CA THR A 22 -2.18 6.11 15.25
C THR A 22 -0.86 6.07 14.47
N GLY A 23 -0.70 5.09 13.58
CA GLY A 23 0.52 4.87 12.80
C GLY A 23 1.52 3.97 13.50
N GLN A 24 1.06 3.08 14.39
CA GLN A 24 1.91 2.08 15.03
C GLN A 24 2.16 0.91 14.08
N ALA A 25 3.39 0.41 14.07
CA ALA A 25 3.78 -0.71 13.23
C ALA A 25 4.59 -1.75 14.00
N SER A 26 4.29 -3.02 13.75
CA SER A 26 5.11 -4.19 14.13
C SER A 26 5.23 -5.06 12.90
N ILE A 27 6.37 -4.99 12.22
CA ILE A 27 6.55 -5.57 10.88
C ILE A 27 7.76 -6.49 10.91
N ASP A 28 7.55 -7.74 10.51
CA ASP A 28 8.56 -8.78 10.36
C ASP A 28 8.25 -9.58 9.10
N THR A 29 8.75 -9.11 7.95
CA THR A 29 8.46 -9.75 6.65
C THR A 29 9.53 -10.72 6.19
N GLY A 30 10.70 -10.73 6.85
CA GLY A 30 11.91 -11.35 6.34
C GLY A 30 12.63 -10.52 5.26
N VAL A 31 12.06 -9.40 4.81
CA VAL A 31 12.60 -8.51 3.78
C VAL A 31 12.81 -7.09 4.37
N PRO A 32 14.02 -6.77 4.89
CA PRO A 32 14.22 -5.57 5.72
C PRO A 32 13.89 -4.24 5.04
N PHE A 33 14.09 -4.13 3.73
CA PHE A 33 13.74 -2.90 3.01
C PHE A 33 12.21 -2.74 2.87
N LEU A 34 11.48 -3.85 2.67
CA LEU A 34 10.02 -3.82 2.67
C LEU A 34 9.49 -3.46 4.06
N ASP A 35 10.08 -3.99 5.14
CA ASP A 35 9.71 -3.61 6.51
C ASP A 35 9.74 -2.09 6.71
N HIS A 36 10.84 -1.46 6.27
CA HIS A 36 11.00 0.00 6.31
C HIS A 36 9.95 0.73 5.46
N MET A 37 9.61 0.20 4.28
CA MET A 37 8.58 0.78 3.40
C MET A 37 7.16 0.67 3.97
N LEU A 38 6.81 -0.47 4.59
CA LEU A 38 5.52 -0.69 5.22
C LEU A 38 5.35 0.19 6.48
N ASP A 39 6.42 0.47 7.22
CA ASP A 39 6.41 1.45 8.31
C ASP A 39 6.03 2.86 7.80
N GLN A 40 6.50 3.24 6.60
CA GLN A 40 6.10 4.52 6.00
C GLN A 40 4.60 4.59 5.71
N ILE A 41 3.98 3.48 5.28
CA ILE A 41 2.53 3.41 5.07
C ILE A 41 1.80 3.62 6.39
N ALA A 42 2.17 2.86 7.44
CA ALA A 42 1.56 2.98 8.76
C ALA A 42 1.65 4.42 9.28
N ARG A 43 2.88 4.95 9.34
CA ARG A 43 3.18 6.26 9.93
C ARG A 43 2.51 7.42 9.18
N HIS A 44 2.51 7.39 7.86
CA HIS A 44 1.95 8.49 7.07
C HIS A 44 0.46 8.32 6.75
N GLY A 45 -0.05 7.09 6.79
CA GLY A 45 -1.47 6.76 6.69
C GLY A 45 -2.24 6.92 8.00
N LEU A 46 -1.56 6.98 9.15
CA LEU A 46 -2.17 6.82 10.48
C LEU A 46 -3.00 5.54 10.56
N MET A 47 -2.44 4.45 10.02
CA MET A 47 -3.00 3.11 10.12
C MET A 47 -2.10 2.29 11.02
N ASP A 48 -2.67 1.45 11.87
CA ASP A 48 -1.84 0.52 12.64
C ASP A 48 -1.69 -0.78 11.86
N LEU A 49 -0.46 -1.27 11.73
CA LEU A 49 -0.10 -2.48 10.98
C LEU A 49 0.67 -3.45 11.87
N ASN A 50 0.21 -4.69 11.93
CA ASN A 50 0.99 -5.80 12.48
C ASN A 50 1.13 -6.87 11.38
N ILE A 51 2.35 -7.14 10.94
CA ILE A 51 2.62 -8.00 9.79
C ILE A 51 3.70 -8.99 10.18
N LYS A 52 3.42 -10.28 9.97
CA LYS A 52 4.39 -11.35 10.06
C LYS A 52 4.35 -12.20 8.81
N CYS A 53 5.50 -12.44 8.20
CA CYS A 53 5.66 -13.36 7.06
C CYS A 53 6.81 -14.33 7.35
N ASP A 54 6.57 -15.62 7.15
CA ASP A 54 7.59 -16.64 6.98
C ASP A 54 7.53 -17.09 5.52
N GLY A 55 8.58 -16.82 4.75
CA GLY A 55 8.61 -17.04 3.31
C GLY A 55 9.94 -17.60 2.84
N ASP A 56 9.98 -18.06 1.59
CA ASP A 56 11.13 -18.70 0.96
C ASP A 56 12.20 -17.70 0.45
N THR A 57 12.54 -16.67 1.24
CA THR A 57 13.52 -15.60 0.92
C THR A 57 14.94 -16.08 0.59
N HIS A 58 15.23 -17.37 0.83
CA HIS A 58 16.45 -18.02 0.39
C HIS A 58 16.48 -18.34 -1.11
N ILE A 59 15.32 -18.33 -1.78
CA ILE A 59 15.17 -18.39 -3.24
C ILE A 59 15.28 -16.96 -3.78
N ASP A 60 14.31 -16.11 -3.46
CA ASP A 60 14.31 -14.66 -3.63
C ASP A 60 13.18 -14.03 -2.77
N ASP A 61 13.06 -12.70 -2.79
CA ASP A 61 12.05 -11.98 -2.01
C ASP A 61 10.65 -11.96 -2.69
N HIS A 62 10.50 -12.53 -3.90
CA HIS A 62 9.34 -12.29 -4.76
C HIS A 62 8.03 -12.77 -4.14
N HIS A 63 7.96 -14.05 -3.77
CA HIS A 63 6.74 -14.64 -3.20
C HIS A 63 6.33 -13.91 -1.91
N SER A 64 7.30 -13.60 -1.04
CA SER A 64 7.05 -12.83 0.17
C SER A 64 6.46 -11.45 -0.14
N VAL A 65 7.09 -10.67 -1.03
CA VAL A 65 6.64 -9.30 -1.32
C VAL A 65 5.26 -9.28 -1.99
N GLU A 66 5.02 -10.14 -2.99
CA GLU A 66 3.73 -10.28 -3.67
C GLU A 66 2.63 -10.65 -2.66
N ASP A 67 2.85 -11.73 -1.90
CA ASP A 67 1.83 -12.30 -1.02
C ASP A 67 1.52 -11.38 0.17
N ILE A 68 2.48 -10.57 0.62
CA ILE A 68 2.24 -9.49 1.58
C ILE A 68 1.32 -8.43 0.96
N GLY A 69 1.59 -8.00 -0.27
CA GLY A 69 0.74 -7.08 -1.02
C GLY A 69 -0.71 -7.60 -1.11
N ILE A 70 -0.87 -8.86 -1.50
CA ILE A 70 -2.16 -9.56 -1.56
C ILE A 70 -2.87 -9.53 -0.19
N THR A 71 -2.18 -9.94 0.86
CA THR A 71 -2.78 -10.11 2.20
C THR A 71 -3.18 -8.76 2.81
N ILE A 72 -2.37 -7.71 2.61
CA ILE A 72 -2.74 -6.34 3.00
C ILE A 72 -3.94 -5.86 2.18
N GLY A 73 -3.99 -6.12 0.87
CA GLY A 73 -5.13 -5.77 0.03
C GLY A 73 -6.44 -6.41 0.50
N GLN A 74 -6.39 -7.69 0.88
CA GLN A 74 -7.52 -8.42 1.46
C GLN A 74 -7.98 -7.80 2.79
N ALA A 75 -7.03 -7.50 3.70
CA ALA A 75 -7.32 -6.86 4.98
C ALA A 75 -7.92 -5.45 4.78
N PHE A 76 -7.40 -4.70 3.81
CA PHE A 76 -7.88 -3.38 3.46
C PHE A 76 -9.31 -3.41 2.93
N THR A 77 -9.64 -4.31 2.00
CA THR A 77 -11.01 -4.48 1.47
C THR A 77 -12.03 -4.78 2.57
N GLN A 78 -11.67 -5.65 3.51
CA GLN A 78 -12.52 -5.93 4.67
C GLN A 78 -12.67 -4.70 5.59
N ALA A 79 -11.61 -3.91 5.75
CA ALA A 79 -11.63 -2.72 6.60
C ALA A 79 -12.45 -1.56 6.03
N VAL A 80 -12.46 -1.37 4.70
CA VAL A 80 -13.21 -0.28 4.06
C VAL A 80 -14.71 -0.57 3.89
N GLY A 81 -15.12 -1.84 3.91
CA GLY A 81 -16.53 -2.23 3.91
C GLY A 81 -17.32 -1.67 2.70
N ASP A 82 -18.50 -1.10 2.96
CA ASP A 82 -19.40 -0.56 1.93
C ASP A 82 -19.03 0.85 1.43
N LYS A 83 -17.93 1.42 1.96
CA LYS A 83 -17.32 2.70 1.55
C LYS A 83 -18.24 3.92 1.69
N LYS A 84 -19.35 3.81 2.42
CA LYS A 84 -20.28 4.93 2.61
C LYS A 84 -19.64 6.05 3.42
N GLY A 85 -19.89 7.28 2.97
CA GLY A 85 -19.38 8.47 3.63
C GLY A 85 -17.89 8.74 3.42
N PHE A 86 -17.15 7.91 2.70
CA PHE A 86 -15.75 8.18 2.41
C PHE A 86 -15.59 9.26 1.35
N THR A 87 -14.46 9.98 1.44
CA THR A 87 -13.98 10.90 0.41
C THR A 87 -13.77 10.18 -0.94
N ARG A 88 -13.52 8.85 -0.89
CA ARG A 88 -13.32 7.92 -2.02
C ARG A 88 -12.02 8.14 -2.80
N TYR A 89 -11.70 9.39 -3.10
CA TYR A 89 -10.50 9.77 -3.82
C TYR A 89 -9.42 10.25 -2.85
N GLY A 90 -8.20 9.82 -3.11
CA GLY A 90 -7.03 10.24 -2.35
C GLY A 90 -5.90 10.64 -3.28
N HIS A 91 -5.15 11.66 -2.90
CA HIS A 91 -3.90 11.96 -3.58
C HIS A 91 -2.88 12.57 -2.63
N ALA A 92 -1.60 12.39 -2.95
CA ALA A 92 -0.51 13.06 -2.24
C ALA A 92 0.69 13.27 -3.17
N TYR A 93 1.38 14.39 -2.96
CA TYR A 93 2.73 14.63 -3.46
C TYR A 93 3.66 14.62 -2.26
N VAL A 94 4.71 13.81 -2.29
CA VAL A 94 5.67 13.70 -1.20
C VAL A 94 7.09 13.77 -1.73
N PRO A 95 7.90 14.74 -1.26
CA PRO A 95 9.33 14.75 -1.51
C PRO A 95 10.11 13.97 -0.45
N LEU A 96 11.31 13.53 -0.82
CA LEU A 96 12.39 13.16 0.08
C LEU A 96 13.67 13.59 -0.60
N ASP A 97 14.29 14.62 -0.04
CA ASP A 97 15.41 15.33 -0.65
C ASP A 97 15.14 15.69 -2.12
N GLU A 98 15.86 15.10 -3.06
CA GLU A 98 15.73 15.39 -4.49
C GLU A 98 14.62 14.60 -5.19
N ALA A 99 14.08 13.55 -4.55
CA ALA A 99 13.00 12.76 -5.09
C ALA A 99 11.64 13.39 -4.81
N LEU A 100 10.71 13.24 -5.74
CA LEU A 100 9.31 13.65 -5.59
C LEU A 100 8.40 12.63 -6.27
N SER A 101 7.46 12.08 -5.52
CA SER A 101 6.46 11.16 -6.05
C SER A 101 5.04 11.68 -5.86
N ARG A 102 4.17 11.34 -6.80
CA ARG A 102 2.73 11.55 -6.75
C ARG A 102 2.04 10.19 -6.68
N VAL A 103 1.10 10.07 -5.76
CA VAL A 103 0.18 8.92 -5.71
C VAL A 103 -1.24 9.42 -5.74
N VAL A 104 -2.07 8.81 -6.58
CA VAL A 104 -3.52 9.10 -6.72
C VAL A 104 -4.27 7.79 -6.70
N LEU A 105 -5.37 7.71 -5.95
CA LEU A 105 -6.19 6.51 -5.87
C LEU A 105 -7.69 6.80 -5.79
N ASP A 106 -8.47 5.82 -6.25
CA ASP A 106 -9.94 5.76 -6.19
C ASP A 106 -10.34 4.44 -5.52
N LEU A 107 -11.11 4.50 -4.43
CA LEU A 107 -11.76 3.34 -3.78
C LEU A 107 -12.90 2.79 -4.66
N SER A 108 -12.53 2.35 -5.85
CA SER A 108 -13.38 2.30 -7.02
C SER A 108 -14.18 1.00 -7.18
N GLY A 109 -13.77 -0.06 -6.45
CA GLY A 109 -14.22 -1.43 -6.69
C GLY A 109 -13.59 -2.06 -7.94
N ARG A 110 -12.64 -1.39 -8.60
CA ARG A 110 -12.00 -1.82 -9.85
C ARG A 110 -10.49 -1.86 -9.68
N PRO A 111 -9.87 -3.05 -9.67
CA PRO A 111 -8.42 -3.16 -9.59
C PRO A 111 -7.77 -2.54 -10.83
N GLY A 112 -6.74 -1.72 -10.61
CA GLY A 112 -5.91 -1.17 -11.69
C GLY A 112 -4.70 -0.45 -11.11
N LEU A 113 -3.53 -0.69 -11.70
CA LEU A 113 -2.26 -0.08 -11.33
C LEU A 113 -1.65 0.59 -12.57
N GLU A 114 -1.32 1.87 -12.43
CA GLU A 114 -0.44 2.59 -13.35
C GLU A 114 0.82 2.98 -12.57
N LEU A 115 1.96 2.39 -12.92
CA LEU A 115 3.24 2.58 -12.23
C LEU A 115 4.26 3.22 -13.16
N ASN A 116 4.43 4.54 -13.06
CA ASN A 116 5.38 5.32 -13.84
C ASN A 116 6.59 5.70 -12.97
N VAL A 117 7.50 4.74 -12.77
CA VAL A 117 8.70 4.94 -11.95
C VAL A 117 9.91 4.42 -12.71
N SER A 118 10.83 5.34 -13.03
CA SER A 118 12.14 4.97 -13.59
C SER A 118 13.16 4.98 -12.46
N PHE A 119 13.30 3.84 -11.78
CA PHE A 119 14.32 3.70 -10.74
C PHE A 119 15.72 3.86 -11.33
N THR A 120 16.56 4.62 -10.64
CA THR A 120 17.94 4.86 -11.10
C THR A 120 18.89 3.69 -10.84
N ARG A 121 18.43 2.67 -10.10
CA ARG A 121 19.17 1.45 -9.77
C ARG A 121 18.20 0.28 -9.74
N ALA A 122 18.67 -0.91 -10.11
CA ALA A 122 17.91 -2.15 -9.99
C ALA A 122 17.77 -2.64 -8.55
N MET A 123 18.71 -2.27 -7.66
CA MET A 123 18.74 -2.75 -6.28
C MET A 123 18.88 -1.60 -5.26
N ILE A 124 18.24 -1.76 -4.11
CA ILE A 124 18.43 -0.93 -2.91
C ILE A 124 18.90 -1.85 -1.78
N GLY A 125 20.21 -1.83 -1.49
CA GLY A 125 20.81 -2.88 -0.65
C GLY A 125 20.72 -4.23 -1.36
N THR A 126 19.97 -5.17 -0.79
CA THR A 126 19.68 -6.49 -1.38
C THR A 126 18.29 -6.58 -2.02
N PHE A 127 17.48 -5.52 -1.95
CA PHE A 127 16.11 -5.52 -2.41
C PHE A 127 16.02 -5.13 -3.89
N ASP A 128 15.35 -5.94 -4.70
CA ASP A 128 15.06 -5.67 -6.11
C ASP A 128 13.90 -4.68 -6.25
N VAL A 129 14.14 -3.57 -6.93
CA VAL A 129 13.15 -2.48 -7.06
C VAL A 129 11.91 -2.88 -7.86
N ASP A 130 11.99 -3.90 -8.71
CA ASP A 130 10.85 -4.38 -9.48
C ASP A 130 9.76 -4.96 -8.56
N LEU A 131 10.15 -5.47 -7.39
CA LEU A 131 9.22 -6.02 -6.38
C LEU A 131 8.30 -4.96 -5.77
N ILE A 132 8.60 -3.66 -5.91
CA ILE A 132 7.66 -2.60 -5.55
C ILE A 132 6.42 -2.68 -6.46
N GLY A 133 6.61 -2.99 -7.74
CA GLY A 133 5.53 -3.22 -8.68
C GLY A 133 4.66 -4.40 -8.26
N GLU A 134 5.29 -5.53 -7.92
CA GLU A 134 4.60 -6.75 -7.49
C GLU A 134 3.81 -6.53 -6.19
N PHE A 135 4.38 -5.82 -5.21
CA PHE A 135 3.67 -5.42 -4.00
C PHE A 135 2.40 -4.65 -4.31
N PHE A 136 2.49 -3.59 -5.12
CA PHE A 136 1.34 -2.76 -5.45
C PHE A 136 0.34 -3.48 -6.34
N GLN A 137 0.79 -4.35 -7.24
CA GLN A 137 -0.08 -5.15 -8.10
C GLN A 137 -0.89 -6.16 -7.27
N GLY A 138 -0.23 -6.89 -6.37
CA GLY A 138 -0.87 -7.78 -5.41
C GLY A 138 -1.88 -7.04 -4.53
N PHE A 139 -1.51 -5.86 -4.04
CA PHE A 139 -2.39 -4.99 -3.26
C PHE A 139 -3.64 -4.57 -4.05
N VAL A 140 -3.50 -3.94 -5.23
CA VAL A 140 -4.67 -3.39 -5.96
C VAL A 140 -5.65 -4.48 -6.39
N ASN A 141 -5.13 -5.67 -6.76
CA ASN A 141 -5.94 -6.82 -7.16
C ASN A 141 -6.90 -7.26 -6.05
N HIS A 142 -6.48 -7.11 -4.78
CA HIS A 142 -7.25 -7.58 -3.63
C HIS A 142 -7.88 -6.46 -2.80
N ALA A 143 -7.38 -5.23 -2.93
CA ALA A 143 -7.97 -4.01 -2.39
C ALA A 143 -9.15 -3.50 -3.23
N LEU A 144 -9.23 -3.95 -4.50
CA LEU A 144 -10.24 -3.54 -5.48
C LEU A 144 -10.26 -2.01 -5.69
N ILE A 145 -9.08 -1.43 -5.84
CA ILE A 145 -8.90 0.01 -6.05
C ILE A 145 -8.17 0.31 -7.34
N THR A 146 -8.35 1.53 -7.84
CA THR A 146 -7.53 2.07 -8.92
C THR A 146 -6.43 2.93 -8.30
N LEU A 147 -5.18 2.70 -8.71
CA LEU A 147 -3.99 3.33 -8.14
C LEU A 147 -3.07 3.80 -9.26
N HIS A 148 -2.66 5.06 -9.18
CA HIS A 148 -1.65 5.66 -10.05
C HIS A 148 -0.47 6.14 -9.20
N ILE A 149 0.73 5.77 -9.61
CA ILE A 149 1.98 6.11 -8.95
C ILE A 149 2.92 6.69 -10.01
N ASP A 150 3.41 7.90 -9.76
CA ASP A 150 4.41 8.56 -10.60
C ASP A 150 5.58 9.02 -9.73
N ASN A 151 6.81 8.61 -10.07
CA ASN A 151 7.99 9.31 -9.59
C ASN A 151 8.32 10.44 -10.56
N LEU A 152 8.08 11.69 -10.15
CA LEU A 152 8.21 12.86 -11.01
C LEU A 152 9.67 13.27 -11.22
N ARG A 153 10.52 12.96 -10.24
CA ARG A 153 11.98 13.16 -10.26
C ARG A 153 12.62 12.40 -9.09
N GLY A 154 13.91 12.16 -9.21
CA GLY A 154 14.77 11.58 -8.16
C GLY A 154 16.07 11.06 -8.77
N VAL A 155 17.12 10.94 -7.97
CA VAL A 155 18.40 10.34 -8.42
C VAL A 155 18.85 9.20 -7.51
N ASN A 156 18.30 9.11 -6.31
CA ASN A 156 18.52 8.02 -5.37
C ASN A 156 17.31 7.08 -5.37
N ALA A 157 17.51 5.82 -5.75
CA ALA A 157 16.45 4.80 -5.80
C ALA A 157 15.75 4.58 -4.44
N HIS A 158 16.48 4.69 -3.32
CA HIS A 158 15.87 4.67 -1.98
C HIS A 158 14.90 5.83 -1.83
N HIS A 159 15.31 7.04 -2.19
CA HIS A 159 14.45 8.22 -2.08
C HIS A 159 13.23 8.11 -3.01
N GLN A 160 13.42 7.59 -4.23
CA GLN A 160 12.33 7.30 -5.15
C GLN A 160 11.31 6.32 -4.53
N ALA A 161 11.77 5.20 -3.97
CA ALA A 161 10.89 4.21 -3.33
C ALA A 161 10.18 4.81 -2.10
N GLU A 162 10.92 5.41 -1.18
CA GLU A 162 10.36 5.89 0.09
C GLU A 162 9.31 6.99 -0.14
N THR A 163 9.52 7.88 -1.11
CA THR A 163 8.51 8.90 -1.45
C THR A 163 7.20 8.29 -1.96
N ILE A 164 7.25 7.17 -2.70
CA ILE A 164 6.06 6.45 -3.17
C ILE A 164 5.26 5.92 -1.98
N PHE A 165 5.90 5.19 -1.06
CA PHE A 165 5.21 4.59 0.09
C PHE A 165 4.65 5.66 1.04
N LYS A 166 5.38 6.77 1.26
CA LYS A 166 4.88 7.91 2.02
C LYS A 166 3.66 8.57 1.35
N ALA A 167 3.72 8.78 0.03
CA ALA A 167 2.61 9.36 -0.71
C ALA A 167 1.39 8.43 -0.72
N PHE A 168 1.61 7.12 -0.88
CA PHE A 168 0.56 6.11 -0.83
C PHE A 168 -0.16 6.09 0.52
N GLY A 169 0.58 6.07 1.64
CA GLY A 169 -0.03 6.15 2.98
C GLY A 169 -0.91 7.40 3.15
N ARG A 170 -0.41 8.58 2.73
CA ARG A 170 -1.19 9.83 2.80
C ARG A 170 -2.42 9.84 1.89
N ALA A 171 -2.29 9.30 0.66
CA ALA A 171 -3.39 9.20 -0.28
C ALA A 171 -4.48 8.25 0.25
N LEU A 172 -4.10 7.10 0.80
CA LEU A 172 -5.04 6.17 1.44
C LEU A 172 -5.79 6.85 2.58
N ARG A 173 -5.08 7.51 3.49
CA ARG A 173 -5.68 8.25 4.61
C ARG A 173 -6.73 9.26 4.13
N MET A 174 -6.41 10.01 3.08
CA MET A 174 -7.35 10.96 2.48
C MET A 174 -8.59 10.24 1.94
N ALA A 175 -8.41 9.18 1.16
CA ALA A 175 -9.51 8.48 0.50
C ALA A 175 -10.50 7.84 1.49
N VAL A 176 -10.00 7.31 2.60
CA VAL A 176 -10.82 6.68 3.66
C VAL A 176 -11.31 7.67 4.72
N THR A 177 -10.97 8.94 4.61
CA THR A 177 -11.51 9.97 5.50
C THR A 177 -13.01 10.13 5.25
N LEU A 178 -13.79 10.12 6.33
CA LEU A 178 -15.21 10.43 6.29
C LEU A 178 -15.43 11.89 5.85
N ASP A 179 -16.23 12.09 4.81
CA ASP A 179 -16.71 13.39 4.37
C ASP A 179 -18.06 13.67 5.04
N GLU A 180 -18.07 14.65 5.96
CA GLU A 180 -19.28 15.07 6.69
C GLU A 180 -20.44 15.46 5.76
N ARG A 181 -20.14 15.96 4.55
CA ARG A 181 -21.15 16.36 3.57
C ARG A 181 -21.71 15.19 2.76
N GLN A 182 -21.11 14.01 2.88
CA GLN A 182 -21.53 12.78 2.21
C GLN A 182 -21.81 11.64 3.20
N ALA A 183 -21.99 11.95 4.48
CA ALA A 183 -22.22 10.96 5.54
C ALA A 183 -23.34 9.95 5.18
N GLY A 184 -23.02 8.66 5.23
CA GLY A 184 -23.95 7.57 4.91
C GLY A 184 -24.29 7.40 3.42
N VAL A 185 -23.75 8.24 2.53
CA VAL A 185 -23.97 8.16 1.08
C VAL A 185 -22.85 7.35 0.44
N ILE A 186 -23.19 6.46 -0.50
CA ILE A 186 -22.19 5.82 -1.36
C ILE A 186 -21.69 6.89 -2.35
N PRO A 187 -20.39 7.22 -2.39
CA PRO A 187 -19.84 8.28 -3.23
C PRO A 187 -19.73 7.84 -4.70
N SER A 188 -20.85 7.44 -5.31
CA SER A 188 -20.93 6.90 -6.67
C SER A 188 -22.27 7.25 -7.31
N THR A 189 -22.24 7.80 -8.52
CA THR A 189 -23.46 8.10 -9.30
C THR A 189 -24.20 6.83 -9.73
N LYS A 190 -23.54 5.67 -9.75
CA LYS A 190 -24.16 4.38 -10.06
C LYS A 190 -24.90 3.75 -8.87
N GLY A 191 -24.75 4.32 -7.66
CA GLY A 191 -25.34 3.80 -6.43
C GLY A 191 -24.64 2.59 -5.82
N SER A 192 -23.50 2.15 -6.37
CA SER A 192 -22.67 1.05 -5.85
C SER A 192 -21.17 1.25 -6.14
N LEU A 193 -20.33 0.56 -5.35
CA LEU A 193 -18.86 0.49 -5.39
C LEU A 193 -18.35 -0.87 -4.91
#